data_AF-A0A371QTS4-F1
#
_entry.id   AF-A0A371QTS4-F1
#
_cell.length_a   1.000
_cell.length_b   1.000
_cell.length_c   1.000
_cell.angle_alpha   90.00
_cell.angle_beta   90.00
_cell.angle_gamma   90.00
#
_symmetry.space_group_name_H-M   'P 1'
#
loop_
_entity.id
_entity.type
_entity.pdbx_description
1 polymer ?
#
loop_
_entity_poly.entity_id
_entity_poly.type
_entity_poly.pdbx_seq_one_letter_code
_entity_poly.pdbx_strand_id
1 'polypeptide(L)'
;MKPHFATIAVLAWIFFQLLFVSCSNPTDITDTDSARIVWGEHIEEVRIGDDSTTVVQKLGPPSYMIGGDFSGWTFYYTEDTDYHSMTIRISQDPALHPGVFSLEVWRPYDGTTEEGVGLEMRRKNALEYLPQPDSTQFRPGGDIFDSFFYEKNTFFTRYNEAEKMYMIGMGIALPYH
;
A
#
# COMPACT_ATOMS: atom_id res chain seq x y z
N MET A 1 57.14 1.08 57.27
CA MET A 1 57.60 0.98 55.87
C MET A 1 56.48 0.36 55.05
N LYS A 2 55.99 1.09 54.03
CA LYS A 2 55.46 0.64 52.72
C LYS A 2 54.71 -0.72 52.60
N PRO A 3 53.76 -0.89 51.65
CA PRO A 3 52.61 -0.05 51.26
C PRO A 3 51.42 -0.94 50.75
N HIS A 4 50.54 -0.38 49.90
CA HIS A 4 49.78 -1.09 48.85
C HIS A 4 48.56 -1.94 49.23
N PHE A 5 47.45 -1.34 49.66
CA PHE A 5 46.15 -2.05 49.53
C PHE A 5 44.94 -1.19 49.13
N ALA A 6 45.03 0.14 49.14
CA ALA A 6 43.83 0.98 49.00
C ALA A 6 43.51 1.47 47.57
N THR A 7 44.35 1.21 46.56
CA THR A 7 44.19 1.84 45.23
C THR A 7 43.66 0.89 44.14
N ILE A 8 43.66 -0.43 44.36
CA ILE A 8 43.19 -1.40 43.36
C ILE A 8 41.68 -1.65 43.46
N ALA A 9 41.07 -1.46 44.64
CA ALA A 9 39.64 -1.74 44.85
C ALA A 9 38.69 -0.70 44.24
N VAL A 10 39.12 0.56 44.08
CA VAL A 10 38.24 1.64 43.58
C VAL A 10 38.14 1.63 42.06
N LEU A 11 39.18 1.17 41.35
CA LEU A 11 39.16 1.06 39.88
C LEU A 11 38.33 -0.13 39.36
N ALA A 12 38.19 -1.19 40.16
CA ALA A 12 37.36 -2.35 39.81
C ALA A 12 35.85 -2.05 39.92
N TRP A 13 35.44 -1.05 40.71
CA TRP A 13 34.02 -0.72 40.88
C TRP A 13 33.49 0.20 39.78
N ILE A 14 34.33 1.12 39.26
CA ILE A 14 33.97 2.01 38.15
C ILE A 14 33.87 1.24 36.82
N PHE A 15 34.64 0.15 36.65
CA PHE A 15 34.55 -0.70 35.45
C PHE A 15 33.31 -1.60 35.43
N PHE A 16 32.72 -1.93 36.58
CA PHE A 16 31.51 -2.77 36.65
C PHE A 16 30.21 -1.98 36.42
N GLN A 17 30.23 -0.65 36.58
CA GLN A 17 29.06 0.21 36.33
C GLN A 17 28.96 0.75 34.89
N LEU A 18 29.97 0.51 34.05
CA LEU A 18 29.92 0.81 32.61
C LEU A 18 29.37 -0.32 31.75
N LEU A 19 29.03 -1.48 32.33
CA LEU A 19 28.51 -2.65 31.61
C LEU A 19 26.99 -2.83 31.70
N PHE A 20 26.26 -1.92 32.36
CA PHE A 20 24.79 -1.98 32.45
C PHE A 20 24.08 -0.69 32.05
N VAL A 21 24.76 0.17 31.28
CA VAL A 21 24.09 1.17 30.43
C VAL A 21 24.37 0.80 28.97
N SER A 22 24.14 -0.46 28.62
CA SER A 22 23.45 -0.69 27.36
C SER A 22 21.99 -0.33 27.65
N CYS A 23 21.72 0.97 27.62
CA CYS A 23 20.48 1.37 26.96
C CYS A 23 20.61 0.71 25.59
N SER A 24 19.94 -0.42 25.41
CA SER A 24 19.27 -0.65 24.15
C SER A 24 18.55 0.67 23.91
N ASN A 25 19.16 1.55 23.13
CA ASN A 25 18.38 2.50 22.38
C ASN A 25 17.24 1.65 21.83
N PRO A 26 15.96 2.05 22.00
CA PRO A 26 14.97 1.51 21.09
C PRO A 26 15.64 1.69 19.73
N THR A 27 15.91 0.57 19.04
CA THR A 27 16.23 0.64 17.63
C THR A 27 15.13 1.54 17.13
N ASP A 28 15.46 2.76 16.72
CA ASP A 28 14.53 3.59 15.98
C ASP A 28 14.07 2.64 14.89
N ILE A 29 12.83 2.17 15.03
CA ILE A 29 12.13 1.48 13.97
C ILE A 29 11.91 2.62 12.99
N THR A 30 12.93 2.87 12.18
CA THR A 30 12.84 3.73 11.02
C THR A 30 11.79 3.12 10.11
N ASP A 31 10.75 3.92 9.82
CA ASP A 31 9.78 3.77 8.75
C ASP A 31 8.85 2.53 8.78
N THR A 32 7.91 2.50 9.72
CA THR A 32 6.67 1.72 9.58
C THR A 32 5.45 2.58 9.25
N ASP A 33 5.61 3.68 8.49
CA ASP A 33 4.49 4.41 7.84
C ASP A 33 4.64 4.43 6.30
N SER A 34 5.38 3.47 5.71
CA SER A 34 5.71 3.43 4.28
C SER A 34 4.74 2.64 3.40
N ALA A 35 3.66 2.10 3.96
CA ALA A 35 2.71 1.28 3.21
C ALA A 35 1.92 2.13 2.21
N ARG A 36 2.29 2.03 0.93
CA ARG A 36 1.60 2.72 -0.18
C ARG A 36 0.29 2.04 -0.55
N ILE A 37 0.07 0.82 -0.08
CA ILE A 37 -1.18 0.08 -0.27
C ILE A 37 -1.68 -0.44 1.09
N VAL A 38 -2.97 -0.22 1.37
CA VAL A 38 -3.68 -0.83 2.50
C VAL A 38 -5.00 -1.40 1.98
N TRP A 39 -5.17 -2.71 2.10
CA TRP A 39 -6.27 -3.45 1.48
C TRP A 39 -7.64 -2.96 1.93
N GLY A 40 -8.52 -2.66 0.97
CA GLY A 40 -9.87 -2.18 1.26
C GLY A 40 -9.94 -0.75 1.79
N GLU A 41 -8.81 -0.13 2.11
CA GLU A 41 -8.72 1.21 2.70
C GLU A 41 -8.21 2.26 1.71
N HIS A 42 -6.97 2.13 1.20
CA HIS A 42 -6.37 3.11 0.30
C HIS A 42 -5.20 2.60 -0.55
N ILE A 43 -4.90 3.35 -1.61
CA ILE A 43 -3.64 3.28 -2.37
C ILE A 43 -3.11 4.71 -2.53
N GLU A 44 -1.84 4.96 -2.18
CA GLU A 44 -1.25 6.31 -2.14
C GLU A 44 -2.10 7.30 -1.35
N GLU A 45 -2.63 6.85 -0.22
CA GLU A 45 -3.55 7.61 0.64
C GLU A 45 -4.92 7.96 0.00
N VAL A 46 -5.13 7.67 -1.29
CA VAL A 46 -6.41 7.87 -1.97
C VAL A 46 -7.40 6.78 -1.61
N ARG A 47 -8.61 7.21 -1.26
CA ARG A 47 -9.70 6.36 -0.79
C ARG A 47 -10.89 6.41 -1.74
N ILE A 48 -11.69 5.35 -1.73
CA ILE A 48 -13.03 5.40 -2.33
C ILE A 48 -13.83 6.54 -1.67
N GLY A 49 -14.46 7.37 -2.49
CA GLY A 49 -15.24 8.54 -2.07
C GLY A 49 -14.47 9.86 -2.03
N ASP A 50 -13.14 9.87 -2.15
CA ASP A 50 -12.38 11.13 -2.26
C ASP A 50 -12.87 11.93 -3.47
N ASP A 51 -12.99 13.26 -3.35
CA ASP A 51 -13.31 14.10 -4.50
C ASP A 51 -12.06 14.42 -5.34
N SER A 52 -12.27 14.97 -6.54
CA SER A 52 -11.17 15.34 -7.45
C SER A 52 -10.18 16.31 -6.83
N THR A 53 -10.64 17.22 -5.97
CA THR A 53 -9.77 18.23 -5.33
C THR A 53 -8.86 17.57 -4.30
N THR A 54 -9.42 16.66 -3.51
CA THR A 54 -8.71 15.86 -2.50
C THR A 54 -7.66 14.97 -3.16
N VAL A 55 -8.00 14.31 -4.28
CA VAL A 55 -7.03 13.51 -5.04
C VAL A 55 -5.84 14.36 -5.50
N VAL A 56 -6.09 15.55 -6.08
CA VAL A 56 -5.01 16.44 -6.53
C VAL A 56 -4.18 16.99 -5.36
N GLN A 57 -4.78 17.18 -4.19
CA GLN A 57 -4.05 17.61 -3.00
C GLN A 57 -3.09 16.52 -2.48
N LYS A 58 -3.50 15.25 -2.53
CA LYS A 58 -2.70 14.11 -2.08
C LYS A 58 -1.60 13.76 -3.08
N LEU A 59 -1.97 13.64 -4.35
CA LEU A 59 -1.09 13.09 -5.40
C LEU A 59 -0.43 14.14 -6.29
N GLY A 60 -0.84 15.40 -6.20
CA GLY A 60 -0.53 16.39 -7.22
C GLY A 60 -1.43 16.26 -8.46
N PRO A 61 -1.20 17.09 -9.49
CA PRO A 61 -2.00 17.05 -10.71
C PRO A 61 -1.75 15.76 -11.52
N PRO A 62 -2.77 15.17 -12.16
CA PRO A 62 -2.58 14.02 -13.04
C PRO A 62 -1.81 14.41 -14.30
N SER A 63 -1.10 13.44 -14.91
CA SER A 63 -0.41 13.61 -16.19
C SER A 63 -1.38 14.08 -17.28
N TYR A 64 -2.59 13.52 -17.29
CA TYR A 64 -3.72 14.04 -18.06
C TYR A 64 -5.06 13.55 -17.49
N MET A 65 -6.13 14.23 -17.89
CA MET A 65 -7.50 13.90 -17.49
C MET A 65 -8.41 13.81 -18.71
N ILE A 66 -9.35 12.87 -18.69
CA ILE A 66 -10.40 12.76 -19.71
C ILE A 66 -11.77 12.77 -19.04
N GLY A 67 -12.79 13.22 -19.78
CA GLY A 67 -14.18 13.03 -19.36
C GLY A 67 -14.46 11.53 -19.20
N GLY A 68 -14.87 11.14 -18.00
CA GLY A 68 -15.18 9.76 -17.66
C GLY A 68 -16.67 9.46 -17.80
N ASP A 69 -17.03 8.21 -17.55
CA ASP A 69 -18.42 7.82 -17.37
C ASP A 69 -19.06 8.56 -16.17
N PHE A 70 -20.39 8.60 -16.10
CA PHE A 70 -21.14 9.11 -14.94
C PHE A 70 -20.90 10.59 -14.61
N SER A 71 -20.79 11.41 -15.65
CA SER A 71 -20.49 12.86 -15.55
C SER A 71 -19.17 13.14 -14.81
N GLY A 72 -18.27 12.16 -14.81
CA GLY A 72 -17.07 12.13 -14.01
C GLY A 72 -15.79 12.48 -14.77
N TRP A 73 -14.67 12.20 -14.11
CA TRP A 73 -13.33 12.33 -14.67
C TRP A 73 -12.56 11.04 -14.48
N THR A 74 -11.71 10.72 -15.45
CA THR A 74 -10.65 9.73 -15.25
C THR A 74 -9.31 10.45 -15.22
N PHE A 75 -8.57 10.28 -14.12
CA PHE A 75 -7.23 10.80 -13.91
C PHE A 75 -6.23 9.71 -14.24
N TYR A 76 -5.23 10.06 -15.04
CA TYR A 76 -4.12 9.19 -15.37
C TYR A 76 -2.83 9.78 -14.80
N TYR A 77 -2.15 8.99 -13.97
CA TYR A 77 -0.79 9.25 -13.51
C TYR A 77 0.11 8.22 -14.18
N THR A 78 0.76 8.65 -15.26
CA THR A 78 1.55 7.80 -16.14
C THR A 78 2.88 8.46 -16.38
N GLU A 79 3.98 7.70 -16.39
CA GLU A 79 5.34 8.11 -16.77
C GLU A 79 5.85 9.37 -16.05
N ASP A 80 7.06 9.33 -15.47
CA ASP A 80 7.64 10.50 -14.76
C ASP A 80 6.79 11.06 -13.59
N THR A 81 5.95 10.21 -12.96
CA THR A 81 5.25 10.50 -11.71
C THR A 81 5.62 9.46 -10.66
N ASP A 82 5.52 9.80 -9.38
CA ASP A 82 5.81 8.85 -8.28
C ASP A 82 4.94 7.59 -8.33
N TYR A 83 3.81 7.63 -9.03
CA TYR A 83 2.82 6.55 -9.13
C TYR A 83 2.93 5.74 -10.42
N HIS A 84 3.76 6.17 -11.39
CA HIS A 84 4.14 5.58 -12.69
C HIS A 84 3.06 4.99 -13.62
N SER A 85 2.00 4.35 -13.12
CA SER A 85 0.87 3.81 -13.87
C SER A 85 -0.38 3.66 -12.97
N MET A 86 -0.91 4.77 -12.49
CA MET A 86 -2.15 4.82 -11.71
C MET A 86 -3.31 5.41 -12.53
N THR A 87 -4.48 4.80 -12.43
CA THR A 87 -5.74 5.31 -12.99
C THR A 87 -6.75 5.49 -11.87
N ILE A 88 -7.36 6.68 -11.77
CA ILE A 88 -8.41 6.98 -10.80
C ILE A 88 -9.66 7.43 -11.55
N ARG A 89 -10.80 6.78 -11.32
CA ARG A 89 -12.10 7.15 -11.87
C ARG A 89 -12.95 7.80 -10.78
N ILE A 90 -13.44 9.00 -11.07
CA ILE A 90 -14.16 9.87 -10.14
C ILE A 90 -15.52 10.17 -10.74
N SER A 91 -16.59 9.85 -10.01
CA SER A 91 -17.96 10.14 -10.41
C SER A 91 -18.42 11.47 -9.80
N GLN A 92 -19.20 12.24 -10.56
CA GLN A 92 -19.95 13.37 -10.02
C GLN A 92 -21.43 13.03 -9.85
N ASP A 93 -21.84 11.83 -10.24
CA ASP A 93 -23.22 11.38 -10.14
C ASP A 93 -23.58 11.02 -8.69
N PRO A 94 -24.50 11.78 -8.04
CA PRO A 94 -24.94 11.50 -6.69
C PRO A 94 -25.70 10.17 -6.57
N ALA A 95 -26.20 9.59 -7.67
CA ALA A 95 -26.94 8.33 -7.66
C ALA A 95 -26.03 7.09 -7.62
N LEU A 96 -24.77 7.20 -8.04
CA LEU A 96 -23.86 6.05 -8.12
C LEU A 96 -22.90 5.97 -6.95
N HIS A 97 -22.29 7.11 -6.59
CA HIS A 97 -21.48 7.42 -5.39
C HIS A 97 -20.61 8.61 -5.82
N PRO A 98 -20.81 9.84 -5.31
CA PRO A 98 -19.95 10.95 -5.68
C PRO A 98 -18.52 10.70 -5.17
N GLY A 99 -17.51 11.11 -5.95
CA GLY A 99 -16.10 10.90 -5.64
C GLY A 99 -15.47 9.69 -6.35
N VAL A 100 -14.28 9.30 -5.89
CA VAL A 100 -13.53 8.16 -6.42
C VAL A 100 -14.35 6.89 -6.24
N PHE A 101 -14.68 6.21 -7.34
CA PHE A 101 -15.40 4.94 -7.30
C PHE A 101 -14.56 3.76 -7.76
N SER A 102 -13.41 4.04 -8.38
CA SER A 102 -12.44 3.04 -8.80
C SER A 102 -11.06 3.67 -8.87
N LEU A 103 -10.05 2.97 -8.38
CA LEU A 103 -8.65 3.33 -8.48
C LEU A 103 -7.83 2.06 -8.74
N GLU A 104 -6.85 2.15 -9.63
CA GLU A 104 -6.08 1.01 -10.11
C GLU A 104 -4.62 1.43 -10.29
N VAL A 105 -3.68 0.63 -9.80
CA VAL A 105 -2.24 0.77 -10.07
C VAL A 105 -1.77 -0.41 -10.89
N TRP A 106 -0.98 -0.11 -11.91
CA TRP A 106 -0.48 -1.06 -12.91
C TRP A 106 1.04 -1.06 -12.88
N ARG A 107 1.66 -2.12 -13.39
CA ARG A 107 3.12 -2.11 -13.57
C ARG A 107 3.51 -1.00 -14.56
N PRO A 108 4.60 -0.24 -14.35
CA PRO A 108 5.65 -0.45 -13.35
C PRO A 108 5.49 0.35 -12.02
N TYR A 109 4.40 0.16 -11.28
CA TYR A 109 4.27 0.68 -9.91
C TYR A 109 5.06 -0.15 -8.87
N ASP A 110 5.77 0.54 -7.97
CA ASP A 110 6.68 -0.04 -6.97
C ASP A 110 6.17 0.04 -5.52
N GLY A 111 4.99 0.63 -5.29
CA GLY A 111 4.38 0.66 -3.97
C GLY A 111 3.94 -0.71 -3.48
N THR A 112 4.07 -0.95 -2.16
CA THR A 112 3.75 -2.22 -1.50
C THR A 112 2.96 -1.98 -0.21
N THR A 113 2.37 -3.04 0.34
CA THR A 113 1.87 -3.05 1.73
C THR A 113 3.01 -3.11 2.73
N GLU A 114 2.69 -2.99 4.02
CA GLU A 114 3.64 -3.19 5.12
C GLU A 114 4.34 -4.55 5.05
N GLU A 115 3.63 -5.61 4.63
CA GLU A 115 4.17 -6.96 4.46
C GLU A 115 4.94 -7.16 3.14
N GLY A 116 5.07 -6.12 2.32
CA GLY A 116 5.79 -6.17 1.05
C GLY A 116 5.00 -6.77 -0.10
N VAL A 117 3.68 -6.86 0.00
CA VAL A 117 2.83 -7.30 -1.11
C VAL A 117 2.66 -6.16 -2.10
N GLY A 118 2.98 -6.41 -3.36
CA GLY A 118 2.84 -5.46 -4.45
C GLY A 118 2.89 -6.14 -5.81
N LEU A 119 3.06 -5.35 -6.86
CA LEU A 119 3.13 -5.86 -8.22
C LEU A 119 4.36 -6.77 -8.43
N GLU A 120 4.30 -7.59 -9.48
CA GLU A 120 5.25 -8.66 -9.82
C GLU A 120 5.32 -9.84 -8.82
N MET A 121 4.66 -9.75 -7.67
CA MET A 121 4.50 -10.87 -6.74
C MET A 121 3.69 -12.00 -7.39
N ARG A 122 4.07 -13.25 -7.13
CA ARG A 122 3.29 -14.42 -7.57
C ARG A 122 2.04 -14.57 -6.73
N ARG A 123 0.93 -14.97 -7.36
CA ARG A 123 -0.38 -15.18 -6.71
C ARG A 123 -0.29 -16.01 -5.44
N LYS A 124 0.38 -17.17 -5.50
CA LYS A 124 0.58 -18.03 -4.32
C LYS A 124 1.15 -17.27 -3.13
N ASN A 125 2.17 -16.44 -3.35
CA ASN A 125 2.85 -15.70 -2.29
C ASN A 125 1.96 -14.56 -1.78
N ALA A 126 1.23 -13.87 -2.65
CA ALA A 126 0.31 -12.82 -2.24
C ALA A 126 -0.81 -13.36 -1.33
N LEU A 127 -1.31 -14.57 -1.64
CA LEU A 127 -2.33 -15.26 -0.85
C LEU A 127 -1.82 -15.84 0.49
N GLU A 128 -0.52 -15.73 0.79
CA GLU A 128 -0.01 -16.01 2.15
C GLU A 128 -0.30 -14.83 3.11
N TYR A 129 -0.56 -13.63 2.57
CA TYR A 129 -0.82 -12.40 3.33
C TYR A 129 -2.25 -11.88 3.15
N LEU A 130 -2.84 -12.10 1.96
CA LEU A 130 -4.23 -11.77 1.67
C LEU A 130 -5.18 -12.85 2.22
N PRO A 131 -6.43 -12.49 2.59
CA PRO A 131 -7.45 -13.49 2.89
C PRO A 131 -7.74 -14.36 1.65
N GLN A 132 -8.53 -15.41 1.82
CA GLN A 132 -9.06 -16.15 0.67
C GLN A 132 -9.91 -15.20 -0.19
N PRO A 133 -9.74 -15.16 -1.53
CA PRO A 133 -10.58 -14.34 -2.40
C PRO A 133 -12.05 -14.75 -2.29
N ASP A 134 -12.95 -13.76 -2.24
CA ASP A 134 -14.39 -13.99 -2.30
C ASP A 134 -14.81 -14.48 -3.69
N SER A 135 -14.09 -14.06 -4.73
CA SER A 135 -14.26 -14.60 -6.07
C SER A 135 -12.94 -14.63 -6.84
N THR A 136 -12.80 -15.66 -7.67
CA THR A 136 -11.70 -15.80 -8.63
C THR A 136 -12.30 -16.00 -10.02
N GLN A 137 -11.94 -15.15 -10.98
CA GLN A 137 -12.32 -15.28 -12.38
C GLN A 137 -11.10 -15.59 -13.24
N PHE A 138 -11.23 -16.57 -14.12
CA PHE A 138 -10.22 -16.91 -15.12
C PHE A 138 -10.64 -16.34 -16.47
N ARG A 139 -9.84 -15.42 -17.00
CA ARG A 139 -10.14 -14.75 -18.27
C ARG A 139 -9.48 -15.46 -19.45
N PRO A 140 -10.06 -15.35 -20.66
CA PRO A 140 -9.38 -15.78 -21.88
C PRO A 140 -7.99 -15.14 -21.97
N GLY A 141 -6.96 -15.95 -22.22
CA GLY A 141 -5.56 -15.50 -22.21
C GLY A 141 -4.77 -15.88 -20.95
N GLY A 142 -5.37 -16.59 -19.99
CA GLY A 142 -4.67 -17.10 -18.81
C GLY A 142 -4.62 -16.12 -17.63
N ASP A 143 -5.25 -14.96 -17.77
CA ASP A 143 -5.33 -13.96 -16.71
C ASP A 143 -6.24 -14.43 -15.57
N ILE A 144 -5.81 -14.15 -14.33
CA ILE A 144 -6.56 -14.44 -13.12
C ILE A 144 -6.97 -13.12 -12.47
N PHE A 145 -8.24 -13.00 -12.09
CA PHE A 145 -8.78 -11.86 -11.37
C PHE A 145 -9.32 -12.32 -10.02
N ASP A 146 -8.66 -11.95 -8.93
CA ASP A 146 -9.14 -12.21 -7.57
C ASP A 146 -9.79 -10.94 -7.00
N SER A 147 -10.96 -11.10 -6.38
CA SER A 147 -11.68 -10.02 -5.70
C SER A 147 -11.84 -10.34 -4.22
N PHE A 148 -11.72 -9.32 -3.39
CA PHE A 148 -11.83 -9.35 -1.94
C PHE A 148 -12.80 -8.25 -1.51
N PHE A 149 -13.88 -8.61 -0.82
CA PHE A 149 -14.90 -7.66 -0.37
C PHE A 149 -14.62 -7.19 1.05
N TYR A 150 -14.55 -5.88 1.21
CA TYR A 150 -14.35 -5.20 2.49
C TYR A 150 -15.51 -4.25 2.72
N GLU A 151 -16.54 -4.73 3.42
CA GLU A 151 -17.79 -4.00 3.66
C GLU A 151 -18.45 -3.45 2.38
N LYS A 152 -18.18 -2.18 2.05
CA LYS A 152 -18.72 -1.44 0.89
C LYS A 152 -17.71 -1.28 -0.25
N ASN A 153 -16.48 -1.75 -0.06
CA ASN A 153 -15.40 -1.65 -1.02
C ASN A 153 -15.04 -3.03 -1.54
N THR A 154 -14.47 -3.05 -2.73
CA THR A 154 -13.81 -4.23 -3.31
C THR A 154 -12.36 -3.89 -3.50
N PHE A 155 -11.48 -4.77 -3.06
CA PHE A 155 -10.08 -4.80 -3.45
C PHE A 155 -9.90 -5.92 -4.48
N PHE A 156 -9.11 -5.71 -5.52
CA PHE A 156 -8.92 -6.72 -6.54
C PHE A 156 -7.49 -6.74 -7.08
N THR A 157 -7.08 -7.92 -7.52
CA THR A 157 -5.74 -8.16 -8.07
C THR A 157 -5.87 -8.84 -9.42
N ARG A 158 -4.97 -8.50 -10.34
CA ARG A 158 -4.84 -9.18 -11.63
C ARG A 158 -3.49 -9.82 -11.78
N TYR A 159 -3.50 -11.07 -12.23
CA TYR A 159 -2.32 -11.86 -12.53
C TYR A 159 -2.32 -12.26 -14.00
N ASN A 160 -1.13 -12.36 -14.58
CA ASN A 160 -0.94 -12.91 -15.92
C ASN A 160 -0.90 -14.44 -15.93
N GLU A 161 -0.68 -15.05 -17.09
CA GLU A 161 -0.56 -16.52 -17.26
C GLU A 161 0.53 -17.19 -16.40
N ALA A 162 1.57 -16.44 -16.00
CA ALA A 162 2.63 -16.91 -15.11
C ALA A 162 2.28 -16.70 -13.61
N GLU A 163 1.03 -16.33 -13.34
CA GLU A 163 0.48 -15.95 -12.04
C GLU A 163 1.22 -14.79 -11.37
N LYS A 164 1.86 -13.91 -12.15
CA LYS A 164 2.49 -12.69 -11.62
C LYS A 164 1.49 -11.55 -11.62
N MET A 165 1.38 -10.89 -10.47
CA MET A 165 0.51 -9.73 -10.29
C MET A 165 1.00 -8.58 -11.16
N TYR A 166 0.11 -7.97 -11.95
CA TYR A 166 0.47 -6.82 -12.78
C TYR A 166 -0.46 -5.62 -12.56
N MET A 167 -1.54 -5.81 -11.81
CA MET A 167 -2.43 -4.74 -11.38
C MET A 167 -3.03 -5.04 -10.01
N ILE A 168 -3.16 -4.00 -9.21
CA ILE A 168 -3.90 -3.92 -7.97
C ILE A 168 -4.94 -2.81 -8.13
N GLY A 169 -6.14 -2.98 -7.60
CA GLY A 169 -7.10 -1.90 -7.56
C GLY A 169 -8.11 -2.00 -6.44
N MET A 170 -8.83 -0.90 -6.27
CA MET A 170 -9.96 -0.77 -5.39
C MET A 170 -11.15 -0.18 -6.14
N GLY A 171 -12.35 -0.49 -5.68
CA GLY A 171 -13.57 0.13 -6.18
C GLY A 171 -14.71 0.00 -5.19
N ILE A 172 -15.82 0.68 -5.49
CA ILE A 172 -17.08 0.44 -4.80
C ILE A 172 -17.50 -1.02 -5.01
N ALA A 173 -17.94 -1.69 -3.95
CA ALA A 173 -18.64 -2.96 -4.06
C ALA A 173 -20.03 -2.67 -4.62
N LEU A 174 -20.19 -2.78 -5.93
CA LEU A 174 -21.53 -2.75 -6.52
C LEU A 174 -22.24 -4.03 -6.12
N PRO A 175 -23.44 -3.96 -5.53
CA PRO A 175 -24.25 -5.15 -5.36
C PRO A 175 -24.49 -5.73 -6.76
N TYR A 176 -24.04 -6.96 -6.97
CA TYR A 176 -24.42 -7.72 -8.16
C TYR A 176 -25.96 -7.82 -8.14
N HIS A 177 -26.61 -7.11 -9.06
CA HIS A 177 -28.03 -7.27 -9.37
C HIS A 177 -28.21 -8.34 -10.43
#